data_AF-A0A832SSX7-F1
#
_entry.id   AF-A0A832SSX7-F1
#
_cell.length_a   1.000
_cell.length_b   1.000
_cell.length_c   1.000
_cell.angle_alpha   90.00
_cell.angle_beta   90.00
_cell.angle_gamma   90.00
#
_symmetry.space_group_name_H-M   'P 1'
#
loop_
_entity.id
_entity.type
_entity.pdbx_description
1 polymer ?
#
loop_
_entity_poly.entity_id
_entity_poly.type
_entity_poly.pdbx_seq_one_letter_code
_entity_poly.pdbx_strand_id
1 'polypeptide(L)'
;MIQLSILKITEYGPWTLTLGSDREHELQMLQASLYKQVQKLFSEKNCLVFLNRFDEFFVVSNYLTLDDHIEIQKTLEGLFEVRLTISIGFGESPFEANLKAYDGRKNNIILNKEHNIFGFIDDKSELNVSIMHLDVDDLKSKREDNSPYEISVKIFDLHSKIAKYFIQKNSLTFFMGGDNYM
;
A
#
# COMPACT_ATOMS: atom_id res chain seq x y z
N MET A 1 -17.79 7.18 3.72
CA MET A 1 -16.87 6.68 2.66
C MET A 1 -15.45 6.52 3.19
N ILE A 2 -14.62 5.73 2.52
CA ILE A 2 -13.17 5.65 2.73
C ILE A 2 -12.45 6.26 1.53
N GLN A 3 -11.36 6.99 1.81
CA GLN A 3 -10.39 7.45 0.83
C GLN A 3 -9.16 6.54 0.86
N LEU A 4 -8.76 6.08 -0.31
CA LEU A 4 -7.60 5.24 -0.50
C LEU A 4 -6.67 5.86 -1.54
N SER A 5 -5.39 5.94 -1.20
CA SER A 5 -4.33 6.32 -2.14
C SER A 5 -3.44 5.12 -2.42
N ILE A 6 -3.20 4.84 -3.70
CA ILE A 6 -2.29 3.78 -4.15
C ILE A 6 -1.05 4.45 -4.73
N LEU A 7 0.08 4.24 -4.07
CA LEU A 7 1.39 4.69 -4.55
C LEU A 7 2.07 3.54 -5.25
N LYS A 8 2.67 3.80 -6.41
CA LYS A 8 3.43 2.81 -7.16
C LYS A 8 4.70 3.40 -7.75
N ILE A 9 5.80 2.65 -7.75
CA ILE A 9 7.01 3.06 -8.45
C ILE A 9 6.74 3.07 -9.97
N THR A 10 6.92 4.24 -10.57
CA THR A 10 6.67 4.48 -12.00
C THR A 10 7.69 3.72 -12.84
N GLU A 11 7.21 2.93 -13.81
CA GLU A 11 8.04 2.13 -14.71
C GLU A 11 9.07 1.22 -13.99
N TYR A 12 8.70 0.69 -12.82
CA TYR A 12 9.62 -0.08 -11.98
C TYR A 12 10.28 -1.25 -12.71
N GLY A 13 9.50 -2.10 -13.39
CA GLY A 13 10.02 -3.26 -14.12
C GLY A 13 11.10 -2.90 -15.14
N PRO A 14 10.81 -2.02 -16.13
CA PRO A 14 11.80 -1.50 -17.07
C PRO A 14 13.03 -0.87 -16.40
N TRP A 15 12.84 -0.07 -15.34
CA TRP A 15 13.93 0.56 -14.61
C TRP A 15 14.84 -0.47 -13.93
N THR A 16 14.29 -1.49 -13.27
CA THR A 16 15.14 -2.52 -12.63
C THR A 16 16.06 -3.18 -13.65
N LEU A 17 15.60 -3.40 -14.89
CA LEU A 17 16.39 -4.04 -15.95
C LEU A 17 17.66 -3.25 -16.32
N THR A 18 17.73 -1.94 -16.03
CA THR A 18 18.91 -1.13 -16.32
C THR A 18 20.03 -1.29 -15.29
N LEU A 19 19.78 -1.87 -14.12
CA LEU A 19 20.75 -2.01 -13.02
C LEU A 19 21.68 -3.24 -13.14
N GLY A 20 21.56 -4.02 -14.23
CA GLY A 20 22.30 -5.26 -14.39
C GLY A 20 21.70 -6.45 -13.63
N SER A 21 22.43 -7.57 -13.57
CA SER A 21 21.91 -8.85 -13.06
C SER A 21 22.03 -9.02 -11.54
N ASP A 22 23.00 -8.38 -10.90
CA ASP A 22 23.26 -8.50 -9.46
C ASP A 22 22.71 -7.31 -8.67
N ARG A 23 21.41 -7.04 -8.87
CA ARG A 23 20.73 -5.83 -8.38
C ARG A 23 19.79 -6.07 -7.20
N GLU A 24 19.44 -7.32 -6.91
CA GLU A 24 18.31 -7.62 -6.01
C GLU A 24 18.52 -7.05 -4.61
N HIS A 25 19.73 -7.10 -4.08
CA HIS A 25 20.04 -6.54 -2.76
C HIS A 25 19.84 -5.00 -2.73
N GLU A 26 20.21 -4.29 -3.79
CA GLU A 26 19.97 -2.84 -3.91
C GLU A 26 18.47 -2.53 -4.00
N LEU A 27 17.71 -3.34 -4.76
CA LEU A 27 16.26 -3.23 -4.85
C LEU A 27 15.58 -3.42 -3.50
N GLN A 28 16.00 -4.43 -2.73
CA GLN A 28 15.47 -4.69 -1.39
C GLN A 28 15.76 -3.51 -0.43
N MET A 29 16.97 -2.94 -0.49
CA MET A 29 17.33 -1.76 0.32
C MET A 29 16.53 -0.52 -0.09
N LEU A 30 16.34 -0.29 -1.40
CA LEU A 30 15.52 0.80 -1.93
C LEU A 30 14.07 0.65 -1.48
N GLN A 31 13.46 -0.51 -1.71
CA GLN A 31 12.06 -0.78 -1.36
C GLN A 31 11.80 -0.61 0.14
N ALA A 32 12.69 -1.14 1.00
CA ALA A 32 12.57 -0.98 2.45
C ALA A 32 12.72 0.49 2.89
N SER A 33 13.69 1.21 2.31
CA SER A 33 13.92 2.63 2.61
C SER A 33 12.76 3.49 2.14
N LEU A 34 12.21 3.20 0.96
CA LEU A 34 11.05 3.86 0.40
C LEU A 34 9.81 3.63 1.27
N TYR A 35 9.52 2.38 1.62
CA TYR A 35 8.41 2.06 2.51
C TYR A 35 8.50 2.80 3.84
N LYS A 36 9.69 2.85 4.45
CA LYS A 36 9.93 3.62 5.68
C LYS A 36 9.55 5.10 5.51
N GLN A 37 9.97 5.74 4.43
CA GLN A 37 9.68 7.17 4.22
C GLN A 37 8.22 7.42 3.85
N VAL A 38 7.61 6.57 3.01
CA VAL A 38 6.18 6.66 2.68
C VAL A 38 5.34 6.50 3.96
N GLN A 39 5.59 5.45 4.76
CA GLN A 39 4.91 5.26 6.05
C GLN A 39 5.07 6.48 6.95
N LYS A 40 6.29 7.02 7.09
CA LYS A 40 6.56 8.18 7.94
C LYS A 40 5.75 9.40 7.52
N LEU A 41 5.86 9.83 6.26
CA LEU A 41 5.22 11.05 5.75
C LEU A 41 3.69 10.99 5.83
N PHE A 42 3.09 9.84 5.54
CA PHE A 42 1.65 9.65 5.68
C PHE A 42 1.24 9.56 7.17
N SER A 43 2.05 8.94 8.04
CA SER A 43 1.75 8.89 9.49
C SER A 43 1.77 10.28 10.14
N GLU A 44 2.64 11.18 9.68
CA GLU A 44 2.68 12.58 10.14
C GLU A 44 1.38 13.34 9.81
N LYS A 45 0.60 12.85 8.83
CA LYS A 45 -0.74 13.33 8.51
C LYS A 45 -1.86 12.37 8.98
N ASN A 46 -1.62 11.57 10.03
CA ASN A 46 -2.56 10.63 10.63
C ASN A 46 -3.10 9.54 9.67
N CYS A 47 -2.34 9.19 8.64
CA CYS A 47 -2.69 8.12 7.70
C CYS A 47 -1.93 6.84 8.02
N LEU A 48 -2.40 5.72 7.47
CA LEU A 48 -1.77 4.40 7.64
C LEU A 48 -1.41 3.83 6.27
N VAL A 49 -0.17 3.33 6.13
CA VAL A 49 0.34 2.74 4.91
C VAL A 49 0.47 1.23 5.09
N PHE A 50 0.13 0.50 4.04
CA PHE A 50 0.27 -0.93 3.93
C PHE A 50 1.17 -1.27 2.75
N LEU A 51 2.22 -2.03 3.02
CA LEU A 51 3.06 -2.61 1.99
C LEU A 51 2.26 -3.68 1.24
N ASN A 52 2.22 -3.59 -0.10
CA ASN A 52 1.60 -4.63 -0.92
C ASN A 52 2.67 -5.48 -1.63
N ARG A 53 3.06 -5.11 -2.85
CA ARG A 53 4.00 -5.88 -3.68
C ARG A 53 5.40 -5.26 -3.71
N PHE A 54 5.77 -4.55 -2.65
CA PHE A 54 7.00 -3.78 -2.46
C PHE A 54 7.20 -2.57 -3.39
N ASP A 55 6.82 -2.68 -4.67
CA ASP A 55 6.76 -1.54 -5.60
C ASP A 55 5.46 -0.73 -5.49
N GLU A 56 4.54 -1.18 -4.63
CA GLU A 56 3.18 -0.67 -4.49
C GLU A 56 2.78 -0.61 -3.01
N PHE A 57 2.17 0.51 -2.64
CA PHE A 57 1.75 0.83 -1.28
C PHE A 57 0.30 1.30 -1.28
N PHE A 58 -0.48 0.80 -0.35
CA PHE A 58 -1.86 1.22 -0.13
C PHE A 58 -1.91 2.13 1.08
N VAL A 59 -2.63 3.25 0.99
CA VAL A 59 -2.75 4.21 2.07
C VAL A 59 -4.21 4.45 2.37
N VAL A 60 -4.60 4.27 3.63
CA VAL A 60 -5.84 4.85 4.14
C VAL A 60 -5.57 6.33 4.36
N SER A 61 -6.05 7.16 3.43
CA SER A 61 -5.70 8.56 3.28
C SER A 61 -6.87 9.51 3.54
N ASN A 62 -7.85 9.08 4.34
CA ASN A 62 -9.00 9.89 4.72
C ASN A 62 -8.57 11.30 5.12
N TYR A 63 -9.27 12.30 4.57
CA TYR A 63 -9.08 13.72 4.81
C TYR A 63 -7.81 14.35 4.22
N LEU A 64 -6.97 13.58 3.51
CA LEU A 64 -5.87 14.19 2.77
C LEU A 64 -6.36 14.86 1.49
N THR A 65 -6.01 16.13 1.34
CA THR A 65 -6.29 16.92 0.14
C THR A 65 -5.33 16.57 -1.00
N LEU A 66 -5.59 17.09 -2.20
CA LEU A 66 -4.64 16.99 -3.30
C LEU A 66 -3.30 17.67 -2.96
N ASP A 67 -3.32 18.81 -2.28
CA ASP A 67 -2.11 19.54 -1.90
C ASP A 67 -1.25 18.76 -0.90
N ASP A 68 -1.87 18.04 0.03
CA ASP A 68 -1.15 17.12 0.95
C ASP A 68 -0.40 16.03 0.18
N HIS A 69 -1.03 15.45 -0.85
CA HIS A 69 -0.39 14.44 -1.68
C HIS A 69 0.75 15.03 -2.52
N ILE A 70 0.57 16.25 -3.06
CA ILE A 70 1.62 16.96 -3.80
C ILE A 70 2.84 17.23 -2.91
N GLU A 71 2.62 17.67 -1.66
CA GLU A 71 3.70 17.92 -0.71
C GLU A 71 4.50 16.64 -0.41
N ILE A 72 3.79 15.55 -0.06
CA ILE A 72 4.42 14.25 0.19
C ILE A 72 5.21 13.79 -1.03
N GLN A 73 4.64 13.93 -2.22
CA GLN A 73 5.28 13.49 -3.44
C GLN A 73 6.53 14.29 -3.78
N LYS A 74 6.51 15.62 -3.62
CA LYS A 74 7.69 16.48 -3.76
C LYS A 74 8.82 16.05 -2.82
N THR A 75 8.49 15.73 -1.57
CA THR A 75 9.48 15.24 -0.61
C THR A 75 10.08 13.90 -1.05
N LEU A 76 9.25 12.94 -1.48
CA LEU A 76 9.73 11.64 -1.94
C LEU A 76 10.58 11.74 -3.21
N GLU A 77 10.19 12.59 -4.17
CA GLU A 77 10.96 12.87 -5.40
C GLU A 77 12.33 13.49 -5.10
N GLY A 78 12.49 14.21 -4.00
CA GLY A 78 13.78 14.73 -3.55
C GLY A 78 14.66 13.72 -2.81
N LEU A 79 14.08 12.62 -2.31
CA LEU A 79 14.77 11.60 -1.49
C LEU A 79 15.19 10.36 -2.29
N PHE A 80 14.52 10.07 -3.40
CA PHE A 80 14.71 8.83 -4.15
C PHE A 80 14.90 9.12 -5.65
N GLU A 81 15.74 8.31 -6.29
CA GLU A 81 15.96 8.38 -7.74
C GLU A 81 14.76 7.89 -8.57
N VAL A 82 13.92 7.04 -7.96
CA VAL A 82 12.70 6.53 -8.57
C VAL A 82 11.54 7.51 -8.39
N ARG A 83 10.69 7.63 -9.40
CA ARG A 83 9.45 8.40 -9.31
C ARG A 83 8.29 7.54 -8.87
N LEU A 84 7.35 8.11 -8.13
CA LEU A 84 6.09 7.47 -7.80
C LEU A 84 4.96 7.99 -8.69
N THR A 85 3.93 7.18 -8.81
CA THR A 85 2.60 7.57 -9.26
C THR A 85 1.66 7.42 -8.07
N ILE A 86 0.76 8.39 -7.86
CA ILE A 86 -0.28 8.31 -6.84
C ILE A 86 -1.64 8.23 -7.54
N SER A 87 -2.47 7.27 -7.13
CA SER A 87 -3.85 7.11 -7.61
C SER A 87 -4.80 7.22 -6.43
N ILE A 88 -5.72 8.19 -6.45
CA ILE A 88 -6.64 8.49 -5.35
C ILE A 88 -8.05 8.01 -5.71
N GLY A 89 -8.69 7.28 -4.80
CA GLY A 89 -10.03 6.75 -4.98
C GLY A 89 -10.86 6.83 -3.70
N PHE A 90 -12.17 6.94 -3.87
CA PHE A 90 -13.16 6.98 -2.80
C PHE A 90 -14.20 5.88 -3.03
N GLY A 91 -14.73 5.29 -1.95
CA GLY A 91 -15.79 4.29 -2.04
C GLY A 91 -16.52 4.10 -0.71
N GLU A 92 -17.64 3.39 -0.73
CA GLU A 92 -18.33 2.99 0.51
C GLU A 92 -17.59 1.85 1.21
N SER A 93 -16.69 1.18 0.49
CA SER A 93 -15.83 0.11 1.01
C SER A 93 -14.38 0.25 0.54
N PRO A 94 -13.40 -0.32 1.27
CA PRO A 94 -12.00 -0.35 0.84
C PRO A 94 -11.82 -0.99 -0.55
N PHE A 95 -12.64 -2.00 -0.87
CA PHE A 95 -12.57 -2.64 -2.18
C PHE A 95 -13.04 -1.72 -3.31
N GLU A 96 -14.12 -0.98 -3.11
CA GLU A 96 -14.57 0.00 -4.12
C GLU A 96 -13.60 1.17 -4.28
N ALA A 97 -13.06 1.69 -3.18
CA ALA A 97 -12.10 2.79 -3.22
C ALA A 97 -10.83 2.42 -4.02
N ASN A 98 -10.32 1.18 -3.86
CA ASN A 98 -9.18 0.73 -4.67
C ASN A 98 -9.53 0.65 -6.17
N LEU A 99 -10.72 0.14 -6.51
CA LEU A 99 -11.15 0.06 -7.90
C LEU A 99 -11.29 1.45 -8.52
N LYS A 100 -11.81 2.41 -7.76
CA LYS A 100 -11.89 3.81 -8.20
C LYS A 100 -10.52 4.45 -8.40
N ALA A 101 -9.57 4.22 -7.50
CA ALA A 101 -8.19 4.68 -7.66
C ALA A 101 -7.57 4.08 -8.93
N TYR A 102 -7.71 2.76 -9.11
CA TYR A 102 -7.23 2.04 -10.28
C TYR A 102 -7.84 2.55 -11.59
N ASP A 103 -9.17 2.73 -11.63
CA ASP A 103 -9.88 3.24 -12.79
C ASP A 103 -9.47 4.66 -13.14
N GLY A 104 -9.27 5.51 -12.12
CA GLY A 104 -8.78 6.87 -12.31
C GLY A 104 -7.42 6.90 -13.02
N ARG A 105 -6.50 6.04 -12.61
CA ARG A 105 -5.20 5.88 -13.28
C ARG A 105 -5.34 5.30 -14.68
N LYS A 106 -6.09 4.21 -14.83
CA LYS A 106 -6.29 3.51 -16.11
C LYS A 106 -6.90 4.41 -17.18
N ASN A 107 -7.85 5.26 -16.80
CA ASN A 107 -8.51 6.21 -17.69
C ASN A 107 -7.80 7.57 -17.76
N ASN A 108 -6.60 7.68 -17.16
CA ASN A 108 -5.76 8.88 -17.19
C ASN A 108 -6.49 10.15 -16.69
N ILE A 109 -7.27 10.02 -15.61
CA ILE A 109 -7.92 11.14 -14.94
C ILE A 109 -6.86 11.88 -14.13
N ILE A 110 -6.32 12.97 -14.69
CA ILE A 110 -5.19 13.72 -14.10
C ILE A 110 -5.70 14.68 -13.04
N LEU A 111 -5.19 14.55 -11.81
CA LEU A 111 -5.38 15.52 -10.73
C LEU A 111 -4.19 16.49 -10.66
N ASN A 112 -2.97 15.98 -10.83
CA ASN A 112 -1.77 16.80 -10.96
C ASN A 112 -0.80 16.15 -11.95
N LYS A 113 -0.51 16.85 -13.05
CA LYS A 113 0.35 16.33 -14.11
C LYS A 113 1.84 16.37 -13.74
N GLU A 114 2.28 17.38 -13.01
CA GLU A 114 3.68 17.59 -12.65
C GLU A 114 4.19 16.46 -11.75
N HIS A 115 3.37 16.05 -10.78
CA HIS A 115 3.69 15.02 -9.81
C HIS A 115 2.95 13.70 -10.08
N ASN A 116 2.48 13.41 -11.29
CA ASN A 116 1.86 12.10 -11.62
C ASN A 116 0.77 11.63 -10.63
N ILE A 117 -0.17 12.52 -10.29
CA ILE A 117 -1.31 12.20 -9.42
C ILE A 117 -2.57 12.05 -10.27
N PHE A 118 -3.26 10.93 -10.09
CA PHE A 118 -4.46 10.55 -10.83
C PHE A 118 -5.60 10.20 -9.90
N GLY A 119 -6.82 10.19 -10.43
CA GLY A 119 -7.99 9.71 -9.71
C GLY A 119 -9.03 10.77 -9.46
N PHE A 120 -9.67 10.69 -8.30
CA PHE A 120 -10.83 11.51 -7.95
C PHE A 120 -10.63 12.14 -6.57
N ILE A 121 -11.20 13.33 -6.37
CA ILE A 121 -11.26 14.04 -5.09
C ILE A 121 -12.73 14.19 -4.72
N ASP A 122 -13.06 13.94 -3.46
CA ASP A 122 -14.39 14.17 -2.89
C ASP A 122 -14.28 14.92 -1.56
N ASP A 123 -14.61 16.21 -1.61
CA ASP A 123 -14.55 17.10 -0.45
C ASP A 123 -15.88 17.17 0.33
N LYS A 124 -16.90 16.41 -0.09
CA LYS A 124 -18.27 16.54 0.44
C LYS A 124 -18.67 15.39 1.34
N SER A 125 -18.10 14.21 1.11
CA SER A 125 -18.49 13.00 1.82
C SER A 125 -17.89 12.93 3.21
N GLU A 126 -18.68 12.45 4.18
CA GLU A 126 -18.16 12.11 5.50
C GLU A 126 -17.25 10.88 5.38
N LEU A 127 -16.02 11.02 5.87
CA LEU A 127 -15.00 9.98 5.76
C LEU A 127 -14.88 9.20 7.06
N ASN A 128 -15.10 7.90 6.99
CA ASN A 128 -14.96 6.99 8.12
C ASN A 128 -14.23 5.72 7.67
N VAL A 129 -13.45 5.15 8.57
CA VAL A 129 -12.71 3.92 8.32
C VAL A 129 -12.77 3.03 9.55
N SER A 130 -12.94 1.74 9.32
CA SER A 130 -12.82 0.71 10.35
C SER A 130 -11.64 -0.19 9.99
N ILE A 131 -10.70 -0.32 10.91
CA ILE A 131 -9.53 -1.20 10.77
C ILE A 131 -9.66 -2.29 11.82
N MET A 132 -9.49 -3.54 11.40
CA MET A 132 -9.42 -4.68 12.31
C MET A 132 -7.97 -5.11 12.41
N HIS A 133 -7.45 -5.25 13.61
CA HIS A 133 -6.17 -5.90 13.84
C HIS A 133 -6.45 -7.36 14.21
N LEU A 134 -5.95 -8.30 13.41
CA LEU A 134 -6.07 -9.74 13.62
C LEU A 134 -4.69 -10.32 13.95
N ASP A 135 -4.64 -11.17 14.97
CA ASP A 135 -3.45 -11.95 15.34
C ASP A 135 -3.81 -13.44 15.53
N VAL A 136 -2.79 -14.30 15.49
CA VAL A 136 -2.98 -15.76 15.65
C VAL A 136 -2.75 -16.17 17.09
N ASP A 137 -3.81 -16.65 17.73
CA ASP A 137 -3.76 -17.15 19.11
C ASP A 137 -2.71 -18.25 19.31
N ASP A 138 -1.76 -17.93 20.19
CA ASP A 138 -0.78 -18.86 20.74
C ASP A 138 -0.02 -19.61 19.64
N LEU A 139 0.53 -18.84 18.70
CA LEU A 139 1.33 -19.39 17.62
C LEU A 139 2.44 -20.30 18.17
N LYS A 140 3.03 -20.01 19.34
CA LYS A 140 4.18 -20.73 19.92
C LYS A 140 3.83 -22.08 20.56
N SER A 141 2.75 -22.21 21.34
CA SER A 141 2.50 -23.46 22.08
C SER A 141 1.90 -24.58 21.22
N LYS A 142 1.27 -24.22 20.09
CA LYS A 142 0.56 -25.15 19.20
C LYS A 142 1.41 -25.72 18.06
N ARG A 143 2.75 -25.56 18.11
CA ARG A 143 3.64 -25.97 17.01
C ARG A 143 4.11 -27.41 17.16
N GLU A 144 3.91 -28.20 16.11
CA GLU A 144 4.73 -29.38 15.80
C GLU A 144 5.76 -29.06 14.69
N ASP A 145 5.97 -27.77 14.42
CA ASP A 145 6.69 -27.25 13.27
C ASP A 145 8.20 -27.29 13.51
N ASN A 146 8.96 -27.78 12.53
CA ASN A 146 10.37 -28.13 12.71
C ASN A 146 11.33 -27.02 12.24
N SER A 147 10.84 -25.96 11.57
CA SER A 147 11.71 -24.86 11.11
C SER A 147 11.02 -23.48 11.01
N PRO A 148 11.80 -22.38 11.07
CA PRO A 148 11.31 -21.03 10.81
C PRO A 148 10.60 -20.85 9.46
N TYR A 149 11.01 -21.60 8.43
CA TYR A 149 10.44 -21.46 7.10
C TYR A 149 9.06 -22.12 6.98
N GLU A 150 8.83 -23.26 7.63
CA GLU A 150 7.51 -23.91 7.68
C GLU A 150 6.46 -23.00 8.33
N ILE A 151 6.85 -22.23 9.35
CA ILE A 151 5.99 -21.22 9.97
C ILE A 151 5.61 -20.15 8.95
N SER A 152 6.57 -19.62 8.19
CA SER A 152 6.29 -18.65 7.12
C SER A 152 5.29 -19.20 6.10
N VAL A 153 5.45 -20.46 5.68
CA VAL A 153 4.51 -21.10 4.74
C VAL A 153 3.09 -21.10 5.30
N LYS A 154 2.90 -21.44 6.57
CA LYS A 154 1.58 -21.42 7.22
C LYS A 154 0.99 -20.01 7.35
N ILE A 155 1.81 -19.03 7.74
CA ILE A 155 1.41 -17.63 7.87
C ILE A 155 0.96 -17.06 6.52
N PHE A 156 1.67 -17.37 5.43
CA PHE A 156 1.29 -16.91 4.09
C PHE A 156 0.09 -17.68 3.50
N ASP A 157 -0.07 -18.97 3.81
CA ASP A 157 -1.29 -19.72 3.46
C ASP A 157 -2.52 -19.15 4.19
N LEU A 158 -2.38 -18.84 5.48
CA LEU A 158 -3.43 -18.17 6.26
C LEU A 158 -3.75 -16.79 5.69
N HIS A 159 -2.72 -15.99 5.38
CA HIS A 159 -2.90 -14.69 4.71
C HIS A 159 -3.75 -14.82 3.44
N SER A 160 -3.44 -15.80 2.59
CA SER A 160 -4.19 -16.05 1.35
C SER A 160 -5.67 -16.37 1.62
N LYS A 161 -5.95 -17.18 2.65
CA LYS A 161 -7.33 -17.54 3.05
C LYS A 161 -8.09 -16.33 3.59
N ILE A 162 -7.48 -15.55 4.47
CA ILE A 162 -8.06 -14.33 5.05
C ILE A 162 -8.36 -13.31 3.95
N ALA A 163 -7.38 -13.03 3.07
CA ALA A 163 -7.54 -12.07 1.98
C ALA A 163 -8.68 -12.47 1.02
N LYS A 164 -8.79 -13.76 0.65
CA LYS A 164 -9.90 -14.27 -0.18
C LYS A 164 -11.25 -14.09 0.50
N TYR A 165 -11.32 -14.31 1.81
CA TYR A 165 -12.55 -14.12 2.58
C TYR A 165 -12.97 -12.65 2.61
N PHE A 166 -12.04 -11.73 2.93
CA PHE A 166 -12.36 -10.31 3.05
C PHE A 166 -12.63 -9.60 1.71
N ILE A 167 -12.02 -10.05 0.62
CA ILE A 167 -12.39 -9.57 -0.73
C ILE A 167 -13.89 -9.80 -1.01
N GLN A 168 -14.44 -10.96 -0.63
CA GLN A 168 -15.88 -11.24 -0.79
C GLN A 168 -16.77 -10.35 0.09
N LYS A 169 -16.18 -9.62 1.03
CA LYS A 169 -16.83 -8.65 1.94
C LYS A 169 -16.48 -7.21 1.58
N ASN A 170 -15.95 -6.97 0.37
CA ASN A 170 -15.48 -5.66 -0.08
C ASN A 170 -14.43 -5.00 0.84
N SER A 171 -13.65 -5.81 1.56
CA SER A 171 -12.58 -5.36 2.45
C SER A 171 -11.21 -5.76 1.87
N LEU A 172 -10.15 -5.13 2.37
CA LEU A 172 -8.77 -5.45 2.03
C LEU A 172 -8.10 -6.14 3.23
N THR A 173 -7.04 -6.89 2.96
CA THR A 173 -6.22 -7.53 4.00
C THR A 173 -4.75 -7.38 3.65
N PHE A 174 -3.95 -6.96 4.61
CA PHE A 174 -2.52 -6.78 4.50
C PHE A 174 -1.81 -7.57 5.60
N PHE A 175 -0.65 -8.13 5.27
CA PHE A 175 0.21 -8.79 6.24
C PHE A 175 1.13 -7.78 6.92
N MET A 176 1.14 -7.76 8.26
CA MET A 176 1.86 -6.75 9.04
C MET A 176 3.17 -7.26 9.64
N GLY A 177 3.50 -8.53 9.43
CA GLY A 177 4.69 -9.17 10.00
C GLY A 177 4.37 -10.07 11.20
N GLY A 178 5.23 -11.07 11.41
CA GLY A 178 4.99 -12.11 12.41
C GLY A 178 3.73 -12.91 12.08
N ASP A 179 2.71 -12.75 12.91
CA ASP A 179 1.39 -13.39 12.85
C ASP A 179 0.23 -12.38 12.77
N ASN A 180 0.54 -11.14 12.37
CA ASN A 180 -0.41 -10.04 12.39
C ASN A 180 -0.95 -9.72 10.98
N TYR A 181 -2.24 -9.41 10.91
CA TYR A 181 -2.94 -8.96 9.72
C TYR A 181 -3.80 -7.75 10.06
N MET A 182 -4.00 -6.88 9.07
CA MET A 182 -4.92 -5.76 9.14
C MET A 182 -5.80 -5.69 7.89
#